data_AF-A0A161Y0G1-F1
#
_entry.id   AF-A0A161Y0G1-F1
#
_cell.length_a   1.000
_cell.length_b   1.000
_cell.length_c   1.000
_cell.angle_alpha   90.00
_cell.angle_beta   90.00
_cell.angle_gamma   90.00
#
_symmetry.space_group_name_H-M   'P 1'
#
loop_
_entity.id
_entity.type
_entity.pdbx_description
1 polymer ?
#
loop_
_entity_poly.entity_id
_entity_poly.type
_entity_poly.pdbx_seq_one_letter_code
_entity_poly.pdbx_strand_id
1 'polypeptide(L)'
;MNQVKFVFCLILFSCIITLVWWLANATIKPLESEPLQNSDSAKPESTQLFTPAATNEISIQQKRLPTLNTKLAVASQPSTKLTSQENMYIPPITHAAKAGSAPRYRGDLSDHENYNDFLLEQEQTIKKDYIAAVDKKVERLSQLLQKGVNVGLPQSQLTEAREKIAALKEMKAHLEKELKAQR
;
A
#
# COMPACT_ATOMS: atom_id res chain seq x y z
N MET A 1 18.53 -36.34 20.62
CA MET A 1 18.82 -34.96 20.16
C MET A 1 19.74 -34.84 18.94
N ASN A 2 20.50 -35.87 18.55
CA ASN A 2 21.42 -35.76 17.42
C ASN A 2 20.74 -36.01 16.06
N GLN A 3 19.69 -36.84 16.03
CA GLN A 3 18.94 -37.15 14.80
C GLN A 3 18.22 -35.93 14.20
N VAL A 4 17.61 -35.09 15.03
CA VAL A 4 16.93 -33.85 14.59
C VAL A 4 17.93 -32.85 14.00
N LYS A 5 19.16 -32.79 14.53
CA LYS A 5 20.23 -31.93 14.02
C LYS A 5 20.75 -32.43 12.67
N PHE A 6 20.86 -33.74 12.46
CA PHE A 6 21.23 -34.30 11.17
C PHE A 6 20.18 -34.02 10.09
N VAL A 7 18.88 -34.15 10.42
CA VAL A 7 17.80 -33.81 9.49
C VAL A 7 17.82 -32.32 9.14
N PHE A 8 18.01 -31.44 10.12
CA PHE A 8 18.09 -29.99 9.87
C PHE A 8 19.31 -29.62 9.01
N CYS A 9 20.47 -30.24 9.25
CA CYS A 9 21.65 -30.05 8.41
C CYS A 9 21.41 -30.50 6.96
N LEU A 10 20.77 -31.65 6.73
CA LEU A 10 20.49 -32.13 5.36
C LEU A 10 19.54 -31.19 4.60
N ILE A 11 18.55 -30.61 5.29
CA ILE A 11 17.63 -29.62 4.70
C ILE A 11 18.38 -28.34 4.32
N LEU A 12 19.27 -27.84 5.20
CA LEU A 12 20.06 -26.65 4.93
C LEU A 12 21.02 -26.85 3.75
N PHE A 13 21.73 -27.98 3.69
CA PHE A 13 22.64 -28.26 2.57
C PHE A 13 21.89 -28.38 1.24
N SER A 14 20.72 -29.03 1.23
CA SER A 14 19.86 -29.10 0.04
C SER A 14 19.44 -27.71 -0.46
N CYS A 15 19.08 -26.82 0.45
CA CYS A 15 18.66 -25.45 0.13
C CYS A 15 19.80 -24.61 -0.46
N ILE A 16 21.03 -24.76 0.04
CA ILE A 16 22.20 -24.05 -0.48
C ILE A 16 22.56 -24.55 -1.88
N ILE A 17 22.49 -25.87 -2.12
CA ILE A 17 22.81 -26.46 -3.43
C ILE A 17 21.82 -25.99 -4.50
N THR A 18 20.51 -25.92 -4.19
CA THR A 18 19.51 -25.41 -5.14
C THR A 18 19.66 -23.92 -5.40
N LEU A 19 20.04 -23.12 -4.39
CA LEU A 19 20.32 -21.69 -4.54
C LEU A 19 21.53 -21.43 -5.46
N VAL A 20 22.62 -22.18 -5.28
CA VAL A 20 23.82 -22.04 -6.13
C VAL A 20 23.55 -22.49 -7.56
N TRP A 21 22.77 -23.57 -7.74
CA TRP A 21 22.40 -24.02 -9.08
C TRP A 21 21.47 -23.02 -9.79
N TRP A 22 20.51 -22.43 -9.06
CA TRP A 22 19.64 -21.39 -9.58
C TRP A 22 20.42 -20.13 -9.95
N LEU A 23 21.40 -19.72 -9.13
CA LEU A 23 22.24 -18.56 -9.39
C LEU A 23 23.19 -18.76 -10.57
N ALA A 24 23.75 -19.97 -10.74
CA ALA A 24 24.60 -20.31 -11.88
C ALA A 24 23.81 -20.43 -13.20
N ASN A 25 22.55 -20.86 -13.14
CA ASN A 25 21.66 -20.93 -14.31
C ASN A 25 20.99 -19.59 -14.64
N ALA A 26 21.03 -18.61 -13.73
CA ALA A 26 20.57 -17.25 -13.95
C ALA A 26 21.66 -16.36 -14.60
N THR A 27 22.43 -16.91 -15.54
CA THR A 27 23.35 -16.11 -16.36
C THR A 27 22.54 -15.21 -17.28
N ILE A 28 22.44 -13.95 -16.86
CA ILE A 28 22.06 -12.80 -17.69
C ILE A 28 22.95 -12.85 -18.93
N LYS A 29 22.34 -12.96 -20.11
CA LYS A 29 23.05 -12.87 -21.39
C LYS A 29 23.85 -11.56 -21.38
N PRO A 30 25.17 -11.58 -21.60
CA PRO A 30 25.96 -10.35 -21.66
C PRO A 30 25.44 -9.53 -22.83
N LEU A 31 25.10 -8.27 -22.56
CA LEU A 31 24.75 -7.29 -23.57
C LEU A 31 25.98 -7.10 -24.45
N GLU A 32 25.96 -7.72 -25.62
CA GLU A 32 26.99 -7.60 -26.64
C GLU A 32 27.00 -6.16 -27.14
N SER A 33 28.09 -5.45 -26.86
CA SER A 33 28.35 -4.11 -27.37
C SER A 33 28.62 -4.20 -28.87
N GLU A 34 27.69 -3.70 -29.70
CA GLU A 34 27.91 -3.52 -31.14
C GLU A 34 28.99 -2.46 -31.40
N PRO A 35 29.86 -2.67 -32.41
CA PRO A 35 31.01 -1.82 -32.66
C PRO A 35 30.66 -0.54 -33.41
N LEU A 36 31.41 0.50 -33.06
CA LEU A 36 31.55 1.77 -33.77
C LEU A 36 31.95 1.53 -35.25
N GLN A 37 31.14 2.01 -36.19
CA GLN A 37 31.61 2.32 -37.55
C GLN A 37 31.22 3.74 -37.94
N ASN A 38 32.27 4.52 -38.20
CA ASN A 38 32.25 5.87 -38.74
C ASN A 38 31.65 5.92 -40.15
N SER A 39 30.96 7.01 -40.48
CA SER A 39 30.97 7.59 -41.82
C SER A 39 30.67 9.08 -41.73
N ASP A 40 31.62 9.86 -42.22
CA ASP A 40 31.62 11.31 -42.30
C ASP A 40 30.57 11.88 -43.28
N SER A 41 30.23 13.14 -43.00
CA SER A 41 29.85 14.21 -43.93
C SER A 41 28.38 14.51 -44.27
N ALA A 42 28.11 15.82 -44.11
CA ALA A 42 27.20 16.72 -44.84
C ALA A 42 25.77 16.95 -44.31
N LYS A 43 25.62 18.09 -43.62
CA LYS A 43 24.41 18.95 -43.49
C LYS A 43 24.17 19.68 -44.84
N PRO A 44 22.95 20.06 -45.33
CA PRO A 44 21.88 20.75 -44.58
C PRO A 44 20.39 20.45 -44.87
N GLU A 45 19.59 20.70 -43.82
CA GLU A 45 18.29 21.42 -43.76
C GLU A 45 17.16 21.11 -44.76
N SER A 46 16.06 20.51 -44.27
CA SER A 46 14.72 20.77 -44.79
C SER A 46 13.63 20.43 -43.76
N THR A 47 12.76 21.41 -43.53
CA THR A 47 11.55 21.38 -42.71
C THR A 47 10.54 20.35 -43.22
N GLN A 48 10.13 19.37 -42.41
CA GLN A 48 8.79 18.80 -42.52
C GLN A 48 8.20 18.45 -41.15
N LEU A 49 7.14 19.19 -40.84
CA LEU A 49 6.15 18.92 -39.82
C LEU A 49 5.22 17.81 -40.34
N PHE A 50 5.24 16.63 -39.72
CA PHE A 50 4.18 15.63 -39.85
C PHE A 50 3.84 15.02 -38.50
N THR A 51 2.65 15.42 -38.03
CA THR A 51 1.63 14.73 -37.24
C THR A 51 2.05 13.55 -36.34
N PRO A 52 1.78 13.60 -35.02
CA PRO A 52 1.90 12.41 -34.18
C PRO A 52 0.81 11.42 -34.59
N ALA A 53 1.25 10.22 -35.00
CA ALA A 53 0.37 9.09 -35.19
C ALA A 53 -0.35 8.76 -33.87
N ALA A 54 -1.68 8.85 -33.92
CA ALA A 54 -2.55 8.19 -32.99
C ALA A 54 -2.30 6.67 -33.02
N THR A 55 -2.36 6.04 -31.85
CA THR A 55 -3.01 4.75 -31.57
C THR A 55 -2.28 4.07 -30.41
N ASN A 56 -2.83 4.24 -29.21
CA ASN A 56 -3.29 3.14 -28.36
C ASN A 56 -3.90 3.74 -27.09
N GLU A 57 -5.14 4.20 -27.23
CA GLU A 57 -6.01 4.41 -26.07
C GLU A 57 -6.32 3.05 -25.46
N ILE A 58 -5.75 2.78 -24.29
CA ILE A 58 -6.19 1.67 -23.43
C ILE A 58 -7.53 2.11 -22.83
N SER A 59 -8.59 1.85 -23.59
CA SER A 59 -9.97 1.90 -23.14
C SER A 59 -10.17 0.79 -22.10
N ILE A 60 -10.15 1.13 -20.81
CA ILE A 60 -10.68 0.24 -19.77
C ILE A 60 -12.20 0.23 -19.94
N GLN A 61 -12.68 -0.69 -20.78
CA GLN A 61 -14.08 -1.07 -20.89
C GLN A 61 -14.50 -1.74 -19.58
N GLN A 62 -15.15 -0.94 -18.74
CA GLN A 62 -15.90 -1.38 -17.58
C GLN A 62 -16.99 -2.34 -18.03
N LYS A 63 -16.79 -3.63 -17.72
CA LYS A 63 -17.75 -4.72 -17.94
C LYS A 63 -19.07 -4.40 -17.23
N ARG A 64 -19.97 -3.70 -17.92
CA ARG A 64 -21.38 -3.56 -17.54
C ARG A 64 -22.00 -4.96 -17.56
N LEU A 65 -22.55 -5.35 -16.42
CA LEU A 65 -23.39 -6.53 -16.31
C LEU A 65 -24.66 -6.30 -17.17
N PRO A 66 -25.07 -7.25 -18.02
CA PRO A 66 -26.22 -7.07 -18.89
C PRO A 66 -27.53 -7.03 -18.09
N THR A 67 -28.29 -5.97 -18.30
CA THR A 67 -29.70 -5.83 -17.96
C THR A 67 -30.53 -6.85 -18.74
N LEU A 68 -31.02 -7.89 -18.08
CA LEU A 68 -32.06 -8.76 -18.64
C LEU A 68 -33.43 -8.23 -18.24
N ASN A 69 -34.08 -7.52 -19.17
CA ASN A 69 -35.50 -7.24 -19.11
C ASN A 69 -36.27 -8.49 -19.54
N THR A 70 -36.87 -9.22 -18.59
CA THR A 70 -37.89 -10.22 -18.90
C THR A 70 -39.18 -9.87 -18.17
N LYS A 71 -40.19 -9.55 -18.98
CA LYS A 71 -41.55 -9.16 -18.67
C LYS A 71 -42.39 -10.38 -18.23
N LEU A 72 -43.02 -10.23 -17.05
CA LEU A 72 -44.21 -10.90 -16.48
C LEU A 72 -44.49 -12.40 -16.77
N ALA A 73 -44.45 -13.20 -15.70
CA ALA A 73 -45.46 -14.24 -15.45
C ALA A 73 -45.84 -14.20 -13.96
N VAL A 74 -47.13 -13.98 -13.72
CA VAL A 74 -47.77 -13.85 -12.41
C VAL A 74 -47.87 -15.23 -11.76
N ALA A 75 -47.35 -15.36 -10.54
CA ALA A 75 -47.77 -16.40 -9.59
C ALA A 75 -47.88 -15.77 -8.20
N SER A 76 -49.12 -15.65 -7.74
CA SER A 76 -49.53 -15.01 -6.49
C SER A 76 -49.03 -15.78 -5.27
N GLN A 77 -48.31 -15.10 -4.36
CA GLN A 77 -48.10 -15.56 -2.99
C GLN A 77 -48.28 -14.40 -2.00
N PRO A 78 -48.84 -14.68 -0.80
CA PRO A 78 -49.48 -13.68 0.04
C PRO A 78 -48.50 -12.69 0.67
N SER A 79 -48.91 -11.42 0.64
CA SER A 79 -48.30 -10.28 1.29
C SER A 79 -48.06 -10.53 2.79
N THR A 80 -46.81 -10.86 3.14
CA THR A 80 -46.29 -10.54 4.48
C THR A 80 -45.76 -9.12 4.44
N LYS A 81 -46.53 -8.22 5.05
CA LYS A 81 -46.21 -6.80 5.23
C LYS A 81 -44.99 -6.72 6.15
N LEU A 82 -43.77 -6.70 5.59
CA LEU A 82 -42.55 -6.49 6.36
C LEU A 82 -42.46 -5.00 6.73
N THR A 83 -43.15 -4.65 7.81
CA THR A 83 -42.95 -3.38 8.50
C THR A 83 -41.69 -3.54 9.34
N SER A 84 -40.54 -3.19 8.78
CA SER A 84 -39.39 -2.72 9.54
C SER A 84 -38.49 -1.94 8.60
N GLN A 85 -38.88 -0.69 8.34
CA GLN A 85 -37.94 0.32 7.88
C GLN A 85 -37.10 0.68 9.11
N GLU A 86 -36.14 -0.17 9.45
CA GLU A 86 -35.07 0.17 10.39
C GLU A 86 -34.32 1.33 9.73
N ASN A 87 -34.58 2.55 10.21
CA ASN A 87 -33.93 3.76 9.73
C ASN A 87 -32.47 3.72 10.18
N MET A 88 -31.65 3.02 9.40
CA MET A 88 -30.22 2.88 9.61
C MET A 88 -29.59 4.27 9.53
N TYR A 89 -29.29 4.83 10.69
CA TYR A 89 -28.64 6.13 10.79
C TYR A 89 -27.23 6.05 10.19
N ILE A 90 -27.03 6.75 9.08
CA ILE A 90 -25.71 7.00 8.51
C ILE A 90 -25.28 8.38 8.99
N PRO A 91 -24.20 8.50 9.80
CA PRO A 91 -23.71 9.79 10.22
C PRO A 91 -23.30 10.63 8.99
N PRO A 92 -23.60 11.93 8.95
CA PRO A 92 -23.22 12.78 7.83
C PRO A 92 -21.70 12.75 7.62
N ILE A 93 -21.26 12.48 6.38
CA ILE A 93 -19.84 12.53 6.01
C ILE A 93 -19.42 14.00 6.00
N THR A 94 -18.84 14.46 7.10
CA THR A 94 -18.19 15.77 7.13
C THR A 94 -16.92 15.69 6.29
N HIS A 95 -16.83 16.41 5.17
CA HIS A 95 -15.62 16.59 4.35
C HIS A 95 -14.55 17.46 5.06
N ALA A 96 -14.32 17.24 6.36
CA ALA A 96 -13.39 18.01 7.17
C ALA A 96 -11.92 17.78 6.73
N ALA A 97 -11.62 16.64 6.12
CA ALA A 97 -10.38 16.46 5.36
C ALA A 97 -10.54 17.18 4.02
N LYS A 98 -10.18 18.46 3.96
CA LYS A 98 -10.16 19.25 2.73
C LYS A 98 -9.45 18.47 1.63
N ALA A 99 -10.18 18.10 0.58
CA ALA A 99 -9.63 17.50 -0.63
C ALA A 99 -8.62 18.48 -1.25
N GLY A 100 -7.34 18.33 -0.91
CA GLY A 100 -6.27 19.28 -1.26
C GLY A 100 -5.19 19.50 -0.20
N SER A 101 -5.32 18.93 1.00
CA SER A 101 -4.36 19.16 2.09
C SER A 101 -3.10 18.30 2.07
N ALA A 102 -3.04 17.26 1.22
CA ALA A 102 -1.81 16.46 1.10
C ALA A 102 -0.76 17.24 0.30
N PRO A 103 0.49 17.33 0.79
CA PRO A 103 1.59 17.92 0.03
C PRO A 103 1.69 17.24 -1.34
N ARG A 104 1.75 18.05 -2.39
CA ARG A 104 1.95 17.58 -3.76
C ARG A 104 3.22 18.20 -4.29
N TYR A 105 4.02 17.40 -4.99
CA TYR A 105 5.20 17.91 -5.66
C TYR A 105 4.81 19.00 -6.68
N ARG A 106 5.66 20.03 -6.76
CA ARG A 106 5.46 21.22 -7.62
C ARG A 106 6.72 21.57 -8.42
N GLY A 107 7.81 20.82 -8.23
CA GLY A 107 9.05 21.01 -8.99
C GLY A 107 8.98 20.35 -10.37
N ASP A 108 10.10 20.40 -11.08
CA ASP A 108 10.28 19.69 -12.34
C ASP A 108 10.32 18.18 -12.09
N LEU A 109 9.56 17.41 -12.87
CA LEU A 109 9.52 15.95 -12.79
C LEU A 109 10.71 15.27 -13.47
N SER A 110 11.46 16.01 -14.31
CA SER A 110 12.71 15.54 -14.89
C SER A 110 13.91 15.70 -13.94
N ASP A 111 13.75 16.51 -12.88
CA ASP A 111 14.71 16.61 -11.78
C ASP A 111 14.45 15.50 -10.75
N HIS A 112 15.12 14.37 -10.95
CA HIS A 112 14.97 13.19 -10.12
C HIS A 112 15.43 13.40 -8.67
N GLU A 113 16.47 14.21 -8.44
CA GLU A 113 17.01 14.43 -7.10
C GLU A 113 16.01 15.21 -6.25
N ASN A 114 15.49 16.32 -6.78
CA ASN A 114 14.49 17.13 -6.09
C ASN A 114 13.17 16.36 -5.82
N TYR A 115 12.80 15.47 -6.75
CA TYR A 115 11.64 14.60 -6.53
C TYR A 115 11.90 13.58 -5.41
N ASN A 116 13.09 12.98 -5.34
CA ASN A 116 13.44 12.04 -4.27
C ASN A 116 13.50 12.71 -2.89
N ASP A 117 14.04 13.92 -2.81
CA ASP A 117 14.06 14.71 -1.57
C ASP A 117 12.64 15.00 -1.08
N PHE A 118 11.73 15.38 -1.99
CA PHE A 118 10.32 15.57 -1.66
C PHE A 118 9.67 14.28 -1.14
N LEU A 119 9.95 13.13 -1.75
CA LEU A 119 9.42 11.83 -1.28
C LEU A 119 9.94 11.49 0.12
N LEU A 120 11.23 11.71 0.38
CA LEU A 120 11.83 11.50 1.68
C LEU A 120 11.19 12.41 2.75
N GLU A 121 10.98 13.69 2.45
CA GLU A 121 10.31 14.61 3.36
C GLU A 121 8.86 14.18 3.64
N GLN A 122 8.14 13.74 2.60
CA GLN A 122 6.78 13.24 2.76
C GLN A 122 6.74 12.00 3.67
N GLU A 123 7.65 11.05 3.47
CA GLU A 123 7.78 9.86 4.32
C GLU A 123 8.02 10.26 5.77
N GLN A 124 8.99 11.14 6.03
CA GLN A 124 9.29 11.61 7.37
C GLN A 124 8.10 12.33 8.02
N THR A 125 7.35 13.11 7.25
CA THR A 125 6.15 13.82 7.71
C THR A 125 5.08 12.83 8.16
N ILE A 126 4.78 11.82 7.34
CA ILE A 126 3.79 10.78 7.68
C ILE A 126 4.19 10.03 8.95
N LYS A 127 5.49 9.70 9.12
CA LYS A 127 5.99 9.04 10.34
C LYS A 127 5.78 9.92 11.58
N LYS A 128 6.11 11.21 11.49
CA LYS A 128 5.92 12.17 12.60
C LYS A 128 4.44 12.33 12.95
N ASP A 129 3.57 12.46 11.95
CA ASP A 129 2.13 12.59 12.13
C ASP A 129 1.53 11.35 12.78
N TYR A 130 1.96 10.16 12.36
CA TYR A 130 1.57 8.91 13.00
C TYR A 130 1.98 8.88 14.48
N ILE A 131 3.24 9.22 14.80
CA ILE A 131 3.74 9.27 16.17
C ILE A 131 2.87 10.20 17.04
N ALA A 132 2.58 11.40 16.54
CA ALA A 132 1.73 12.37 17.25
C ALA A 132 0.29 11.88 17.45
N ALA A 133 -0.26 11.15 16.47
CA ALA A 133 -1.57 10.54 16.59
C ALA A 133 -1.59 9.39 17.61
N VAL A 134 -0.54 8.58 17.65
CA VAL A 134 -0.39 7.49 18.62
C VAL A 134 -0.34 8.00 20.05
N ASP A 135 0.34 9.12 20.32
CA ASP A 135 0.40 9.69 21.67
C ASP A 135 -0.99 9.97 22.24
N LYS A 136 -1.83 10.66 21.46
CA LYS A 136 -3.24 10.93 21.83
C LYS A 136 -4.05 9.65 21.95
N LYS A 137 -3.80 8.66 21.08
CA LYS A 137 -4.54 7.39 21.08
C LYS A 137 -4.22 6.55 22.32
N VAL A 138 -2.94 6.45 22.68
CA VAL A 138 -2.47 5.73 23.86
C VAL A 138 -3.07 6.34 25.12
N GLU A 139 -3.03 7.67 25.26
CA GLU A 139 -3.65 8.36 26.40
C GLU A 139 -5.13 8.00 26.55
N ARG A 140 -5.90 8.14 25.46
CA ARG A 140 -7.34 7.81 25.46
C ARG A 140 -7.61 6.35 25.80
N LEU A 141 -6.83 5.42 25.23
CA LEU A 141 -6.99 3.99 25.50
C LEU A 141 -6.61 3.63 26.93
N SER A 142 -5.59 4.26 27.52
CA SER A 142 -5.23 4.07 28.92
C SER A 142 -6.33 4.55 29.87
N GLN A 143 -6.96 5.69 29.58
CA GLN A 143 -8.11 6.16 30.35
C GLN A 143 -9.30 5.21 30.23
N LEU A 144 -9.58 4.68 29.04
CA LEU A 144 -10.67 3.73 28.81
C LEU A 144 -10.40 2.39 29.51
N LEU A 145 -9.16 1.91 29.46
CA LEU A 145 -8.73 0.71 30.17
C LEU A 145 -8.94 0.88 31.69
N GLN A 146 -8.55 2.02 32.25
CA GLN A 146 -8.77 2.29 33.68
C GLN A 146 -10.25 2.27 34.04
N LYS A 147 -11.11 2.90 33.22
CA LYS A 147 -12.57 2.83 33.40
C LYS A 147 -13.07 1.38 33.32
N GLY A 148 -12.57 0.62 32.36
CA GLY A 148 -12.87 -0.79 32.18
C GLY A 148 -12.51 -1.65 33.39
N VAL A 149 -11.35 -1.40 34.00
CA VAL A 149 -10.93 -2.04 35.26
C VAL A 149 -11.91 -1.70 36.39
N ASN A 150 -12.27 -0.42 36.53
CA ASN A 150 -13.13 0.03 37.62
C ASN A 150 -14.56 -0.54 37.53
N VAL A 151 -15.06 -0.84 36.32
CA VAL A 151 -16.38 -1.46 36.11
C VAL A 151 -16.34 -2.98 36.03
N GLY A 152 -15.16 -3.60 36.23
CA GLY A 152 -15.01 -5.05 36.25
C GLY A 152 -15.14 -5.72 34.88
N LEU A 153 -14.63 -5.11 33.80
CA LEU A 153 -14.61 -5.75 32.49
C LEU A 153 -13.87 -7.11 32.53
N PRO A 154 -14.26 -8.06 31.66
CA PRO A 154 -13.62 -9.35 31.58
C PRO A 154 -12.10 -9.24 31.35
N GLN A 155 -11.33 -10.11 32.00
CA GLN A 155 -9.87 -10.05 31.94
C GLN A 155 -9.34 -10.18 30.49
N SER A 156 -10.02 -10.94 29.63
CA SER A 156 -9.65 -11.04 28.21
C SER A 156 -9.69 -9.68 27.51
N GLN A 157 -10.72 -8.87 27.74
CA GLN A 157 -10.85 -7.53 27.16
C GLN A 157 -9.81 -6.56 27.72
N LEU A 158 -9.53 -6.67 29.03
CA LEU A 158 -8.48 -5.87 29.67
C LEU A 158 -7.09 -6.22 29.11
N THR A 159 -6.82 -7.50 28.85
CA THR A 159 -5.58 -7.96 28.23
C THR A 159 -5.47 -7.47 26.78
N GLU A 160 -6.52 -7.64 25.98
CA GLU A 160 -6.55 -7.14 24.59
C GLU A 160 -6.26 -5.64 24.51
N ALA A 161 -6.86 -4.85 25.41
CA ALA A 161 -6.62 -3.42 25.48
C ALA A 161 -5.16 -3.09 25.85
N ARG A 162 -4.55 -3.83 26.78
CA ARG A 162 -3.13 -3.67 27.15
C ARG A 162 -2.21 -4.00 25.97
N GLU A 163 -2.48 -5.10 25.27
CA GLU A 163 -1.71 -5.52 24.09
C GLU A 163 -1.79 -4.48 22.97
N LYS A 164 -2.97 -3.91 22.71
CA LYS A 164 -3.12 -2.81 21.74
C LYS A 164 -2.30 -1.59 22.12
N ILE A 165 -2.29 -1.21 23.39
CA ILE A 165 -1.46 -0.09 23.88
C ILE A 165 0.03 -0.42 23.69
N ALA A 166 0.45 -1.64 23.99
CA ALA A 166 1.84 -2.08 23.81
C ALA A 166 2.28 -2.02 22.35
N ALA A 167 1.48 -2.58 21.43
CA ALA A 167 1.77 -2.57 20.00
C ALA A 167 1.87 -1.15 19.42
N LEU A 168 1.00 -0.24 19.85
CA LEU A 168 1.07 1.17 19.43
C LEU A 168 2.37 1.83 19.90
N LYS A 169 2.80 1.57 21.15
CA LYS A 169 4.06 2.09 21.69
C LYS A 169 5.28 1.51 20.97
N GLU A 170 5.25 0.22 20.66
CA GLU A 170 6.31 -0.46 19.92
C GLU A 170 6.47 0.15 18.52
N MET A 171 5.36 0.29 17.78
CA MET A 171 5.39 0.93 16.46
C MET A 171 5.88 2.37 16.53
N LYS A 172 5.46 3.16 17.54
CA LYS A 172 5.99 4.50 17.77
C LYS A 172 7.52 4.47 17.94
N ALA A 173 8.03 3.61 18.83
CA ALA A 173 9.47 3.51 19.07
C ALA A 173 10.26 3.08 17.82
N HIS A 174 9.68 2.18 17.02
CA HIS A 174 10.24 1.77 15.74
C HIS A 174 10.38 2.96 14.78
N LEU A 175 9.30 3.72 14.56
CA LEU A 175 9.32 4.88 13.67
C LEU A 175 10.25 6.00 14.18
N GLU A 176 10.33 6.20 15.49
CA GLU A 176 11.30 7.13 16.08
C GLU A 176 12.76 6.72 15.81
N LYS A 177 13.05 5.42 15.80
CA LYS A 177 14.38 4.90 15.46
C LYS A 177 14.68 5.14 13.98
N GLU A 178 13.73 4.86 13.08
CA GLU A 178 13.89 5.14 11.66
C GLU A 178 14.16 6.62 11.38
N LEU A 179 13.38 7.52 11.99
CA LEU A 179 13.57 8.97 11.86
C LEU A 179 14.92 9.46 12.38
N LYS A 180 15.50 8.78 13.38
CA LYS A 180 16.85 9.09 13.88
C LYS A 180 17.94 8.56 12.96
N ALA A 181 17.73 7.44 12.31
CA ALA A 181 18.69 6.85 11.37
C ALA A 181 18.78 7.60 10.04
N GLN A 182 17.75 8.40 9.72
CA GLN A 182 17.68 9.24 8.51
C GLN A 182 18.23 10.68 8.73
N ARG A 183 18.78 10.98 9.91
CA ARG A 183 19.44 12.25 10.24
C ARG A 183 20.95 12.07 10.25
#